data_AF-A0A936U1S7-F1
#
_entry.id   AF-A0A936U1S7-F1
#
_cell.length_a   1.000
_cell.length_b   1.000
_cell.length_c   1.000
_cell.angle_alpha   90.00
_cell.angle_beta   90.00
_cell.angle_gamma   90.00
#
_symmetry.space_group_name_H-M   'P 1'
#
loop_
_entity.id
_entity.type
_entity.pdbx_description
1 polymer ?
#
loop_
_entity_poly.entity_id
_entity_poly.type
_entity_poly.pdbx_seq_one_letter_code
_entity_poly.pdbx_strand_id
1 'polypeptide(L)' 'MYVEQTPEGYNIIDIPADLMPAVSEALDNQSNPHTHNDLSKEQKRSLRGLAKLINQECEILG' A
#
# COMPACT_ATOMS: atom_id res chain seq x y z
N MET A 1 0.22 -4.55 -11.25
CA MET A 1 -0.52 -3.52 -10.50
C MET A 1 -0.81 -2.40 -11.46
N TYR A 2 -2.08 -2.02 -11.61
CA TYR A 2 -2.49 -0.94 -12.50
C TYR A 2 -3.30 0.08 -11.70
N VAL A 3 -2.92 1.35 -11.81
CA VAL A 3 -3.53 2.47 -11.09
C VAL A 3 -3.90 3.53 -12.11
N GLU A 4 -5.11 4.04 -12.03
CA GLU A 4 -5.64 5.10 -12.89
C GLU A 4 -5.73 6.39 -12.08
N GLN A 5 -5.16 7.48 -12.58
CA GLN A 5 -5.26 8.79 -11.97
C GLN A 5 -6.61 9.44 -12.32
N THR A 6 -7.30 9.97 -11.31
CA THR A 6 -8.58 10.66 -11.47
C THR A 6 -8.51 12.06 -10.83
N PRO A 7 -9.47 12.96 -11.14
CA PRO A 7 -9.52 14.29 -10.51
C PRO A 7 -9.69 14.25 -8.98
N GLU A 8 -10.14 13.12 -8.43
CA GLU A 8 -10.40 12.92 -7.00
C GLU A 8 -9.26 12.17 -6.30
N GLY A 9 -8.29 11.63 -7.05
CA GLY A 9 -7.17 10.87 -6.52
C GLY A 9 -6.67 9.78 -7.45
N TYR A 10 -6.48 8.57 -6.92
CA TYR A 10 -5.99 7.41 -7.67
C TYR A 10 -6.92 6.22 -7.45
N ASN A 11 -7.35 5.59 -8.53
CA ASN A 11 -8.09 4.34 -8.52
C ASN A 11 -7.14 3.18 -8.74
N ILE A 12 -7.12 2.20 -7.83
CA ILE A 12 -6.37 0.96 -8.04
C ILE A 12 -7.28 0.01 -8.83
N ILE A 13 -6.90 -0.27 -10.07
CA ILE A 13 -7.71 -1.06 -11.02
C ILE A 13 -7.34 -2.54 -10.95
N ASP A 14 -6.06 -2.85 -10.70
CA ASP A 14 -5.58 -4.23 -10.59
C ASP A 14 -4.46 -4.36 -9.55
N ILE A 15 -4.61 -5.36 -8.66
CA ILE A 15 -3.68 -5.67 -7.59
C ILE A 15 -3.19 -7.10 -7.79
N PRO A 16 -1.87 -7.32 -7.95
CA PRO A 16 -1.29 -8.66 -7.96
C PRO A 16 -1.75 -9.46 -6.74
N ALA A 17 -2.19 -10.71 -6.96
CA ALA A 17 -2.81 -11.53 -5.92
C ALA A 17 -1.88 -11.77 -4.70
N ASP A 18 -0.57 -11.78 -4.92
CA ASP A 18 0.48 -11.89 -3.89
C ASP A 18 0.58 -10.65 -3.00
N LEU A 19 0.09 -9.49 -3.46
CA LEU A 19 0.09 -8.24 -2.70
C LEU A 19 -1.23 -7.96 -1.98
N MET A 20 -2.30 -8.72 -2.28
CA MET A 20 -3.60 -8.59 -1.62
C MET A 20 -3.56 -8.68 -0.09
N PRO A 21 -2.76 -9.57 0.55
CA PRO A 21 -2.67 -9.62 2.01
C PRO A 21 -2.13 -8.32 2.61
N ALA A 22 -1.12 -7.70 1.97
CA ALA A 22 -0.52 -6.45 2.45
C ALA A 22 -1.47 -5.26 2.29
N VAL A 23 -2.27 -5.25 1.22
CA VAL A 23 -3.32 -4.23 1.01
C VAL A 23 -4.43 -4.38 2.04
N SER A 24 -4.89 -5.61 2.31
CA SER A 24 -5.89 -5.87 3.36
C SER A 24 -5.38 -5.41 4.72
N GLU A 25 -4.15 -5.75 5.09
CA GLU A 25 -3.55 -5.35 6.36
C GLU A 25 -3.37 -3.83 6.46
N ALA A 26 -3.03 -3.14 5.37
CA ALA A 26 -2.94 -1.68 5.36
C ALA A 26 -4.31 -1.01 5.55
N LEU A 27 -5.37 -1.54 4.93
CA LEU A 27 -6.74 -1.05 5.10
C LEU A 27 -7.26 -1.30 6.52
N ASP A 28 -7.02 -2.50 7.06
CA ASP A 28 -7.37 -2.85 8.44
C ASP A 28 -6.69 -1.90 9.43
N ASN A 29 -5.41 -1.57 9.21
CA ASN A 29 -4.65 -0.64 10.04
C ASN A 29 -5.09 0.83 9.89
N GLN A 30 -5.57 1.26 8.72
CA GLN A 30 -6.19 2.58 8.57
C GLN A 30 -7.54 2.66 9.29
N SER A 31 -8.30 1.56 9.31
CA SER A 31 -9.59 1.48 10.01
C SER A 31 -9.46 1.43 11.54
N ASN A 32 -8.28 1.05 12.06
CA ASN A 32 -8.06 0.87 13.49
C ASN A 32 -6.66 1.38 13.92
N PRO A 33 -6.52 2.64 14.35
CA PRO A 33 -5.23 3.22 14.72
C PRO A 33 -4.58 2.62 15.99
N HIS A 34 -5.19 1.62 16.63
CA HIS A 34 -4.68 0.96 17.84
C HIS A 34 -3.84 -0.31 17.59
N THR A 35 -3.73 -0.84 16.35
CA THR A 35 -2.95 -2.06 16.05
C THR A 35 -1.45 -1.84 15.85
N HIS A 36 -0.93 -0.63 16.11
CA HIS A 36 0.47 -0.26 15.85
C HIS A 36 1.54 -1.12 16.54
N ASN A 37 1.17 -1.97 17.52
CA ASN A 37 2.12 -2.74 18.33
C ASN A 37 2.38 -4.19 17.89
N ASP A 38 1.59 -4.77 16.97
CA ASP A 38 1.72 -6.21 16.65
C ASP A 38 2.50 -6.52 15.37
N LEU A 39 2.94 -5.50 14.64
CA LEU A 39 3.74 -5.71 13.42
C LEU A 39 5.17 -6.17 13.76
N SER A 40 5.55 -7.33 13.23
CA SER A 40 6.92 -7.83 13.31
C SER A 40 7.90 -6.92 12.57
N LYS A 41 9.20 -7.01 12.92
CA LYS A 41 10.25 -6.22 12.24
C LYS A 41 10.30 -6.48 10.73
N GLU A 42 9.98 -7.71 10.32
CA GLU A 42 9.96 -8.11 8.92
C GLU A 42 8.78 -7.49 8.17
N GLN A 43 7.57 -7.52 8.74
CA GLN A 43 6.40 -6.86 8.16
C GLN A 43 6.61 -5.34 8.03
N LYS A 44 7.19 -4.70 9.05
CA LYS A 44 7.56 -3.26 8.97
C LYS A 44 8.57 -2.98 7.85
N ARG A 45 9.49 -3.91 7.59
CA ARG A 45 10.47 -3.78 6.49
C ARG A 45 9.78 -3.91 5.13
N SER A 46 8.88 -4.87 4.98
CA SER A 46 8.10 -5.08 3.75
C SER A 46 7.20 -3.89 3.44
N LEU A 47 6.51 -3.33 4.43
CA LEU A 47 5.67 -2.14 4.27
C LEU A 47 6.48 -0.91 3.83
N ARG A 48 7.68 -0.71 4.37
CA ARG A 48 8.58 0.37 3.92
C ARG A 48 9.04 0.16 2.47
N GLY A 49 9.25 -1.09 2.05
CA GLY A 49 9.56 -1.42 0.65
C GLY A 49 8.42 -1.07 -0.29
N LEU A 50 7.19 -1.46 0.08
CA LEU A 50 5.97 -1.13 -0.66
C LEU A 50 5.75 0.38 -0.78
N ALA A 51 5.86 1.12 0.32
CA ALA A 51 5.72 2.57 0.31
C ALA A 51 6.74 3.26 -0.63
N LYS A 52 7.98 2.75 -0.68
CA LYS A 52 9.02 3.27 -1.58
C LYS A 52 8.68 3.02 -3.05
N LEU A 53 8.19 1.83 -3.38
CA LEU A 53 7.79 1.50 -4.75
C LEU A 53 6.62 2.37 -5.21
N ILE A 54 5.62 2.58 -4.35
CA ILE A 54 4.49 3.46 -4.65
C ILE A 54 4.97 4.88 -4.94
N ASN A 55 5.87 5.44 -4.11
CA ASN A 55 6.40 6.78 -4.35
C ASN A 55 7.18 6.89 -5.67
N GLN A 56 7.96 5.86 -6.02
CA GLN A 56 8.71 5.85 -7.28
C GLN A 56 7.79 5.82 -8.50
N GLU A 57 6.72 5.03 -8.47
CA GLU A 57 5.74 4.99 -9.55
C GLU A 57 4.98 6.33 -9.67
N CYS A 58 4.65 6.97 -8.54
CA CYS A 58 4.05 8.31 -8.54
C CYS A 58 4.98 9.38 -9.11
N GLU A 59 6.30 9.28 -8.91
CA GLU A 59 7.29 10.19 -9.49
C GLU A 59 7.50 9.97 -10.99
N ILE A 60 7.31 8.74 -11.49
CA ILE A 60 7.43 8.41 -12.92
C ILE A 60 6.19 8.88 -13.71
N LEU A 61 5.02 8.87 -13.07
CA LEU A 61 3.75 9.27 -13.67
C LEU A 61 3.46 10.78 -13.58
N GLY A 62 4.22 11.53 -12.78
CA GLY A 62 4.14 13.00 -12.66
C GLY A 62 5.05 13.74 -13.63
#